data_AF-A0AA88T0K3-F1
#
_entry.id   AF-A0AA88T0K3-F1
#
_cell.length_a   1.000
_cell.length_b   1.000
_cell.length_c   1.000
_cell.angle_alpha   90.00
_cell.angle_beta   90.00
_cell.angle_gamma   90.00
#
_symmetry.space_group_name_H-M   'P 1'
#
loop_
_entity.id
_entity.type
_entity.pdbx_description
1 polymer ?
#
loop_
_entity_poly.entity_id
_entity_poly.type
_entity_poly.pdbx_seq_one_letter_code
_entity_poly.pdbx_strand_id
1 'polypeptide(L)'
;MNLEEYFTRIGFHGPYDKPDLATLKLIHKQHVMSLPFENLSIHCGERITMDLEVIFNKLVRSNRGGWCMENNFLFGWALREMGYDTVTFGSRVFNSAINDFGPNASHLINQVVIDGKAYITDVGFGVSCQVWEPLELVSGKDQPQAAGIFRLIDKGDIWVLEKTGRKPKVVNPEFAKSNLVSRVETKQIYCFTLLPCEFDHFLEMCLKLQTDPNTLFTNKSICSLQTPTGFRALLGWTYSEVTYNPEEGVDVLDMRDIPDEEIDQILREKFSIMLKDKLKPVNKTKYSSLRIHNSDFCIASLKGKMNLEEYFTRIGFHGPYDKPDLATLKLIHKQHVMSLPFENLSIHCGERITMDLEVIFNKLVRSNRGGWCMENNSLFGWVLREMGYDTVTFGSKVFHSTTNDFGPDDTHLINQVVIDGKAYITDVSFGVSYQVWEPLELVSGKDQPQAAGIFRLIDKGDIWVLEKTGRKPKVVNPEFAKSSLVNKEGTNPIYSFTLVPREADHFLETSNKLQIDPNTLFTNKSICSLQTPTGFRALIGWTYSEVTYKPEEGVDVFDMRNIPDEEIDQILREKFSIMLKDKLKPVNKTVCYTL
;
A
#
# COMPACT_ATOMS: atom_id res chain seq x y z
N MET A 1 -7.56 24.75 3.61
CA MET A 1 -6.76 24.68 4.86
C MET A 1 -6.08 26.03 5.03
N ASN A 2 -5.96 26.56 6.25
CA ASN A 2 -5.24 27.81 6.50
C ASN A 2 -4.45 27.74 7.82
N LEU A 3 -3.42 28.58 7.94
CA LEU A 3 -2.54 28.60 9.11
C LEU A 3 -3.25 29.07 10.38
N GLU A 4 -4.22 29.97 10.30
CA GLU A 4 -4.92 30.51 11.47
C GLU A 4 -5.70 29.43 12.24
N GLU A 5 -6.39 28.53 11.53
CA GLU A 5 -7.08 27.39 12.13
C GLU A 5 -6.07 26.45 12.82
N TYR A 6 -4.93 26.18 12.18
CA TYR A 6 -3.86 25.37 12.76
C TYR A 6 -3.25 26.03 14.01
N PHE A 7 -2.95 27.32 13.96
CA PHE A 7 -2.44 28.09 15.10
C PHE A 7 -3.43 28.12 16.26
N THR A 8 -4.71 28.32 15.97
CA THR A 8 -5.78 28.22 16.96
C THR A 8 -5.79 26.84 17.62
N ARG A 9 -5.66 25.76 16.83
CA ARG A 9 -5.62 24.39 17.34
C ARG A 9 -4.44 24.11 18.27
N ILE A 10 -3.27 24.68 17.99
CA ILE A 10 -2.07 24.49 18.83
C ILE A 10 -1.94 25.51 19.95
N GLY A 11 -2.74 26.58 19.94
CA GLY A 11 -2.66 27.70 20.88
C GLY A 11 -1.51 28.67 20.58
N PHE A 12 -1.13 28.80 19.31
CA PHE A 12 -0.12 29.76 18.88
C PHE A 12 -0.76 31.12 18.59
N HIS A 13 -0.23 32.17 19.22
CA HIS A 13 -0.67 33.56 19.04
C HIS A 13 0.50 34.51 18.76
N GLY A 14 1.69 33.96 18.47
CA GLY A 14 2.89 34.74 18.19
C GLY A 14 2.96 35.25 16.75
N PRO A 15 3.88 36.18 16.46
CA PRO A 15 4.18 36.55 15.09
C PRO A 15 4.85 35.38 14.35
N TYR A 16 4.58 35.25 13.05
CA TYR A 16 5.20 34.24 12.18
C TYR A 16 5.69 34.82 10.85
N ASP A 17 5.82 36.15 10.75
CA ASP A 17 6.23 36.85 9.53
C ASP A 17 7.68 36.54 9.11
N LYS A 18 8.46 35.89 9.99
CA LYS A 18 9.84 35.48 9.74
C LYS A 18 10.06 34.02 10.17
N PRO A 19 10.68 33.19 9.33
CA PRO A 19 11.02 31.80 9.67
C PRO A 19 12.27 31.74 10.55
N ASP A 20 12.15 32.10 11.83
CA ASP A 20 13.25 32.09 12.80
C ASP A 20 13.20 30.91 13.79
N LEU A 21 14.34 30.62 14.42
CA LEU A 21 14.46 29.49 15.34
C LEU A 21 13.58 29.64 16.60
N ALA A 22 13.34 30.87 17.06
CA ALA A 22 12.54 31.11 18.26
C ALA A 22 11.07 30.75 18.03
N THR A 23 10.54 31.14 16.88
CA THR A 23 9.20 30.80 16.39
C THR A 23 9.08 29.30 16.19
N LEU A 24 10.06 28.68 15.50
CA LEU A 24 10.09 27.23 15.28
C LEU A 24 10.04 26.43 16.59
N LYS A 25 10.86 26.81 17.58
CA LYS A 25 10.85 26.18 18.91
C LYS A 25 9.48 26.27 19.59
N LEU A 26 8.85 27.46 19.51
CA LEU A 26 7.56 27.70 20.13
C LEU A 26 6.46 26.86 19.47
N ILE A 27 6.33 26.88 18.14
CA ILE A 27 5.31 26.11 17.44
C ILE A 27 5.51 24.60 17.59
N HIS A 28 6.76 24.12 17.63
CA HIS A 28 7.09 22.71 17.80
C HIS A 28 6.61 22.23 19.17
N LYS A 29 6.96 22.99 20.22
CA LYS A 29 6.54 22.72 21.60
C LYS A 29 5.01 22.76 21.75
N GLN A 30 4.35 23.75 21.17
CA GLN A 30 2.90 23.87 21.22
C GLN A 30 2.19 22.77 20.45
N HIS A 31 2.73 22.33 19.32
CA HIS A 31 2.17 21.20 18.57
C HIS A 31 2.15 19.93 19.42
N VAL A 32 3.29 19.53 19.99
CA VAL A 32 3.39 18.28 20.78
C VAL A 32 2.59 18.30 22.09
N MET A 33 2.26 19.50 22.59
CA MET A 33 1.43 19.71 23.78
C MET A 33 -0.06 19.79 23.47
N SER A 34 -0.43 20.04 22.22
CA SER A 34 -1.82 20.25 21.80
C SER A 34 -2.38 19.09 20.97
N LEU A 35 -1.57 18.46 20.12
CA LEU A 35 -1.97 17.34 19.26
C LEU A 35 -1.43 16.01 19.82
N PRO A 36 -2.31 15.06 20.17
CA PRO A 36 -1.88 13.75 20.60
C PRO A 36 -1.18 12.96 19.48
N PHE A 37 -0.16 12.19 19.86
CA PHE A 37 0.28 11.04 19.09
C PHE A 37 -0.67 9.87 19.36
N GLU A 38 -1.45 9.46 18.37
CA GLU A 38 -2.50 8.45 18.53
C GLU A 38 -2.77 7.64 17.26
N ASN A 39 -3.24 6.40 17.43
CA ASN A 39 -3.66 5.52 16.34
C ASN A 39 -5.09 4.98 16.53
N LEU A 40 -5.92 5.68 17.29
CA LEU A 40 -7.27 5.26 17.69
C LEU A 40 -8.19 5.05 16.49
N SER A 41 -7.97 5.77 15.39
CA SER A 41 -8.69 5.55 14.13
C SER A 41 -8.67 4.08 13.71
N ILE A 42 -7.52 3.40 13.76
CA ILE A 42 -7.38 1.98 13.43
C ILE A 42 -8.31 1.11 14.30
N HIS A 43 -8.37 1.43 15.58
CA HIS A 43 -9.11 0.68 16.60
C HIS A 43 -10.59 1.06 16.67
N CYS A 44 -11.00 2.13 15.99
CA CYS A 44 -12.38 2.50 15.71
C CYS A 44 -12.89 1.95 14.36
N GLY A 45 -12.01 1.34 13.55
CA GLY A 45 -12.34 0.87 12.20
C GLY A 45 -12.28 1.98 11.13
N GLU A 46 -11.68 3.12 11.46
CA GLU A 46 -11.39 4.21 10.52
C GLU A 46 -10.05 3.95 9.82
N ARG A 47 -9.97 4.27 8.53
CA ARG A 47 -8.71 4.19 7.76
C ARG A 47 -7.92 5.48 7.93
N ILE A 48 -6.61 5.35 8.16
CA ILE A 48 -5.68 6.47 8.12
C ILE A 48 -5.18 6.65 6.69
N THR A 49 -5.15 7.90 6.20
CA THR A 49 -4.72 8.24 4.84
C THR A 49 -3.63 9.30 4.89
N MET A 50 -2.83 9.40 3.83
CA MET A 50 -1.84 10.48 3.63
C MET A 50 -2.42 11.66 2.83
N ASP A 51 -3.73 11.90 2.95
CA ASP A 51 -4.38 13.06 2.35
C ASP A 51 -4.32 14.23 3.34
N LEU A 52 -3.64 15.31 2.96
CA LEU A 52 -3.41 16.45 3.84
C LEU A 52 -4.71 17.14 4.27
N GLU A 53 -5.72 17.21 3.41
CA GLU A 53 -7.01 17.83 3.75
C GLU A 53 -7.78 16.96 4.75
N VAL A 54 -7.76 15.64 4.57
CA VAL A 54 -8.33 14.68 5.54
C VAL A 54 -7.63 14.78 6.89
N ILE A 55 -6.29 14.80 6.88
CA ILE A 55 -5.47 14.96 8.09
C ILE A 55 -5.77 16.28 8.79
N PHE A 56 -5.82 17.39 8.04
CA PHE A 56 -6.13 18.70 8.59
C PHE A 56 -7.53 18.71 9.23
N ASN A 57 -8.55 18.18 8.55
CA ASN A 57 -9.90 18.08 9.08
C ASN A 57 -9.97 17.25 10.37
N LYS A 58 -9.20 16.15 10.44
CA LYS A 58 -9.11 15.30 11.62
C LYS A 58 -8.39 16.01 12.77
N LEU A 59 -7.14 16.39 12.57
CA LEU A 59 -6.25 16.90 13.63
C LEU A 59 -6.65 18.31 14.09
N VAL A 60 -7.01 19.19 13.16
CA VAL A 60 -7.32 20.61 13.42
C VAL A 60 -8.80 20.80 13.73
N ARG A 61 -9.70 20.44 12.80
CA ARG A 61 -11.12 20.77 12.93
C ARG A 61 -11.90 19.84 13.86
N SER A 62 -11.43 18.60 14.03
CA SER A 62 -12.12 17.59 14.86
C SER A 62 -11.43 17.37 16.22
N ASN A 63 -10.44 18.18 16.59
CA ASN A 63 -9.65 18.05 17.83
C ASN A 63 -9.11 16.64 18.08
N ARG A 64 -8.75 15.91 17.01
CA ARG A 64 -8.09 14.60 17.12
C ARG A 64 -6.57 14.76 17.14
N GLY A 65 -5.88 13.65 17.37
CA GLY A 65 -4.46 13.51 17.10
C GLY A 65 -4.22 12.69 15.83
N GLY A 66 -2.99 12.23 15.66
CA GLY A 66 -2.64 11.25 14.65
C GLY A 66 -1.34 10.54 14.98
N TRP A 67 -0.90 9.60 14.16
CA TRP A 67 0.43 9.01 14.33
C TRP A 67 1.51 9.84 13.61
N CYS A 68 2.73 9.33 13.49
CA CYS A 68 3.86 10.09 12.96
C CYS A 68 3.61 10.66 11.56
N MET A 69 3.02 9.87 10.67
CA MET A 69 2.80 10.28 9.28
C MET A 69 1.68 11.32 9.15
N GLU A 70 0.79 11.46 10.13
CA GLU A 70 -0.24 12.50 10.13
C GLU A 70 0.29 13.78 10.77
N ASN A 71 0.87 13.68 11.98
CA ASN A 71 1.41 14.84 12.69
C ASN A 71 2.58 15.50 11.95
N ASN A 72 3.57 14.72 11.52
CA ASN A 72 4.75 15.28 10.86
C ASN A 72 4.42 15.76 9.43
N PHE A 73 3.42 15.18 8.77
CA PHE A 73 3.00 15.68 7.46
C PHE A 73 2.22 17.00 7.57
N LEU A 74 1.31 17.11 8.54
CA LEU A 74 0.64 18.37 8.87
C LEU A 74 1.65 19.45 9.30
N PHE A 75 2.62 19.08 10.14
CA PHE A 75 3.67 20.00 10.59
C PHE A 75 4.55 20.46 9.43
N GLY A 76 4.97 19.55 8.55
CA GLY A 76 5.74 19.89 7.34
C GLY A 76 4.97 20.82 6.40
N TRP A 77 3.65 20.67 6.27
CA TRP A 77 2.81 21.66 5.59
C TRP A 77 2.85 23.03 6.30
N ALA A 78 2.61 23.07 7.61
CA ALA A 78 2.61 24.33 8.35
C ALA A 78 3.96 25.08 8.25
N LEU A 79 5.08 24.36 8.34
CA LEU A 79 6.42 24.90 8.17
C LEU A 79 6.61 25.55 6.79
N ARG A 80 6.17 24.89 5.72
CA ARG A 80 6.25 25.43 4.35
C ARG A 80 5.40 26.67 4.18
N GLU A 81 4.17 26.67 4.70
CA GLU A 81 3.28 27.84 4.65
C GLU A 81 3.83 29.03 5.45
N MET A 82 4.56 28.76 6.54
CA MET A 82 5.27 29.79 7.33
C MET A 82 6.58 30.27 6.66
N GLY A 83 6.95 29.71 5.50
CA GLY A 83 8.13 30.12 4.74
C GLY A 83 9.45 29.47 5.17
N TYR A 84 9.43 28.40 5.97
CA TYR A 84 10.65 27.63 6.25
C TYR A 84 11.04 26.76 5.04
N ASP A 85 12.34 26.76 4.72
CA ASP A 85 12.92 25.78 3.79
C ASP A 85 12.88 24.39 4.44
N THR A 86 11.94 23.56 4.01
CA THR A 86 11.57 22.30 4.68
C THR A 86 11.74 21.10 3.76
N VAL A 87 12.44 20.07 4.24
CA VAL A 87 12.65 18.79 3.54
C VAL A 87 12.12 17.65 4.40
N THR A 88 11.42 16.68 3.80
CA THR A 88 10.92 15.49 4.50
C THR A 88 11.89 14.32 4.31
N PHE A 89 12.10 13.53 5.37
CA PHE A 89 12.94 12.32 5.35
C PHE A 89 12.22 11.09 5.89
N GLY A 90 12.56 9.93 5.32
CA GLY A 90 12.18 8.62 5.83
C GLY A 90 13.13 8.12 6.92
N SER A 91 12.56 7.61 8.01
CA SER A 91 13.28 7.13 9.20
C SER A 91 12.87 5.71 9.56
N ARG A 92 13.85 4.92 10.03
CA ARG A 92 13.66 3.54 10.49
C ARG A 92 13.72 3.52 12.02
N VAL A 93 12.66 3.04 12.66
CA VAL A 93 12.55 3.04 14.13
C VAL A 93 13.38 1.91 14.73
N PHE A 94 14.06 2.17 15.84
CA PHE A 94 14.80 1.16 16.58
C PHE A 94 13.85 0.14 17.21
N ASN A 95 14.08 -1.14 16.94
CA ASN A 95 13.30 -2.24 17.46
C ASN A 95 14.13 -3.05 18.46
N SER A 96 13.80 -2.92 19.74
CA SER A 96 14.49 -3.60 20.83
C SER A 96 14.38 -5.12 20.79
N ALA A 97 13.37 -5.69 20.12
CA ALA A 97 13.21 -7.14 20.01
C ALA A 97 14.24 -7.78 19.07
N ILE A 98 14.67 -7.04 18.04
CA ILE A 98 15.75 -7.46 17.12
C ILE A 98 17.08 -6.75 17.42
N ASN A 99 17.07 -5.81 18.38
CA ASN A 99 18.19 -4.97 18.76
C ASN A 99 18.85 -4.25 17.55
N ASP A 100 18.01 -3.78 16.62
CA ASP A 100 18.43 -3.10 15.41
C ASP A 100 17.30 -2.18 14.91
N PHE A 101 17.58 -1.33 13.93
CA PHE A 101 16.57 -0.56 13.22
C PHE A 101 15.73 -1.48 12.33
N GLY A 102 14.42 -1.21 12.25
CA GLY A 102 13.55 -1.91 11.31
C GLY A 102 14.05 -1.78 9.87
N PRO A 103 13.73 -2.72 8.98
CA PRO A 103 14.23 -2.70 7.60
C PRO A 103 13.69 -1.52 6.79
N ASN A 104 12.49 -1.03 7.12
CA ASN A 104 11.73 -0.08 6.31
C ASN A 104 11.60 1.29 6.98
N ALA A 105 11.50 2.35 6.18
CA ALA A 105 11.29 3.73 6.64
C ALA A 105 9.86 3.94 7.17
N SER A 106 9.62 3.50 8.41
CA SER A 106 8.32 3.52 9.08
C SER A 106 7.95 4.82 9.79
N HIS A 107 8.85 5.82 9.77
CA HIS A 107 8.66 7.08 10.49
C HIS A 107 9.00 8.26 9.58
N LEU A 108 8.15 9.29 9.59
CA LEU A 108 8.32 10.51 8.80
C LEU A 108 8.88 11.59 9.72
N ILE A 109 9.95 12.29 9.31
CA ILE A 109 10.47 13.48 10.00
C ILE A 109 10.67 14.61 8.99
N ASN A 110 10.83 15.85 9.47
CA ASN A 110 11.19 16.98 8.60
C ASN A 110 12.48 17.64 9.08
N GLN A 111 13.22 18.22 8.15
CA GLN A 111 14.34 19.12 8.40
C GLN A 111 13.96 20.53 7.97
N VAL A 112 14.45 21.53 8.70
CA VAL A 112 14.43 22.92 8.25
C VAL A 112 15.82 23.54 8.26
N VAL A 113 16.09 24.49 7.36
CA VAL A 113 17.34 25.26 7.34
C VAL A 113 17.06 26.71 7.75
N ILE A 114 17.76 27.19 8.77
CA ILE A 114 17.66 28.57 9.28
C ILE A 114 19.08 29.12 9.43
N ASP A 115 19.37 30.26 8.78
CA ASP A 115 20.68 30.92 8.80
C ASP A 115 21.86 29.95 8.51
N GLY A 116 21.67 29.05 7.54
CA GLY A 116 22.67 28.06 7.13
C GLY A 116 22.82 26.85 8.06
N LYS A 117 21.98 26.72 9.09
CA LYS A 117 21.97 25.59 10.02
C LYS A 117 20.76 24.70 9.81
N ALA A 118 20.99 23.39 9.73
CA ALA A 118 19.94 22.39 9.60
C ALA A 118 19.43 21.95 10.98
N TYR A 119 18.10 21.84 11.12
CA TYR A 119 17.44 21.35 12.31
C TYR A 119 16.45 20.24 11.96
N ILE A 120 16.50 19.12 12.67
CA ILE A 120 15.50 18.05 12.61
C ILE A 120 14.32 18.44 13.49
N THR A 121 13.12 18.27 12.92
CA THR A 121 11.83 18.47 13.57
C THR A 121 11.05 17.17 13.51
N ASP A 122 10.49 16.78 14.65
CA ASP A 122 9.69 15.58 14.78
C ASP A 122 8.67 15.82 15.90
N VAL A 123 7.41 16.02 15.52
CA VAL A 123 6.28 16.23 16.42
C VAL A 123 5.41 14.98 16.56
N GLY A 124 5.89 13.82 16.07
CA GLY A 124 5.06 12.64 15.83
C GLY A 124 5.58 11.32 16.39
N PHE A 125 6.55 11.31 17.32
CA PHE A 125 7.05 10.06 17.93
C PHE A 125 6.30 9.67 19.21
N GLY A 126 5.92 10.65 20.02
CA GLY A 126 5.15 10.47 21.24
C GLY A 126 5.94 9.98 22.47
N VAL A 127 5.21 9.85 23.59
CA VAL A 127 5.69 9.35 24.90
C VAL A 127 7.04 9.98 25.34
N SER A 128 7.90 9.20 26.01
CA SER A 128 9.20 9.62 26.57
C SER A 128 10.30 9.88 25.52
N CYS A 129 10.04 9.64 24.24
CA CYS A 129 11.01 9.86 23.16
C CYS A 129 10.71 11.12 22.34
N GLN A 130 9.58 11.78 22.60
CA GLN A 130 9.18 12.99 21.90
C GLN A 130 10.16 14.14 22.19
N VAL A 131 10.76 14.69 21.13
CA VAL A 131 11.51 15.95 21.21
C VAL A 131 10.52 17.11 21.39
N TRP A 132 10.84 18.09 22.22
CA TRP A 132 10.01 19.28 22.45
C TRP A 132 10.46 20.47 21.62
N GLU A 133 11.73 20.49 21.24
CA GLU A 133 12.35 21.51 20.41
C GLU A 133 13.11 20.85 19.26
N PRO A 134 13.25 21.54 18.11
CA PRO A 134 14.08 21.08 17.00
C PRO A 134 15.51 20.78 17.43
N LEU A 135 16.09 19.73 16.85
CA LEU A 135 17.48 19.32 17.11
C LEU A 135 18.38 19.82 16.01
N GLU A 136 19.42 20.59 16.34
CA GLU A 136 20.45 21.00 15.36
C GLU A 136 21.18 19.74 14.86
N LEU A 137 21.31 19.60 13.54
CA LEU A 137 21.92 18.45 12.87
C LEU A 137 23.46 18.51 12.97
N VAL A 138 23.95 18.30 14.19
CA VAL A 138 25.39 18.29 14.52
C VAL A 138 25.72 16.98 15.20
N SER A 139 26.61 16.19 14.58
CA SER A 139 27.01 14.89 15.11
C SER A 139 27.65 15.02 16.50
N GLY A 140 27.19 14.20 17.45
CA GLY A 140 27.76 14.12 18.79
C GLY A 140 27.33 15.22 19.76
N LYS A 141 26.57 16.23 19.31
CA LYS A 141 26.16 17.37 20.15
C LYS A 141 25.08 16.96 21.14
N ASP A 142 25.34 17.20 22.43
CA ASP A 142 24.34 17.07 23.49
C ASP A 142 23.32 18.20 23.41
N GLN A 143 22.05 17.83 23.32
CA GLN A 143 20.91 18.75 23.20
C GLN A 143 19.93 18.48 24.35
N PRO A 144 20.16 19.07 25.54
CA PRO A 144 19.33 18.85 26.71
C PRO A 144 17.93 19.47 26.53
N GLN A 145 16.91 18.68 26.84
CA GLN A 145 15.51 19.07 26.88
C GLN A 145 14.86 18.51 28.16
N ALA A 146 13.60 18.89 28.45
CA ALA A 146 12.90 18.43 29.65
C ALA A 146 12.84 16.90 29.76
N ALA A 147 12.65 16.20 28.64
CA ALA A 147 12.56 14.75 28.58
C ALA A 147 13.91 14.03 28.82
N GLY A 148 15.04 14.73 28.70
CA GLY A 148 16.38 14.15 28.75
C GLY A 148 17.33 14.78 27.73
N ILE A 149 18.47 14.14 27.49
CA ILE A 149 19.49 14.63 26.55
C ILE A 149 19.34 13.88 25.24
N PHE A 150 19.11 14.61 24.15
CA PHE A 150 19.10 14.06 22.80
C PHE A 150 20.44 14.28 22.11
N ARG A 151 20.81 13.34 21.24
CA ARG A 151 22.03 13.42 20.44
C ARG A 151 21.78 12.84 19.05
N LEU A 152 22.20 13.56 18.02
CA LEU A 152 22.27 13.06 16.66
C LEU A 152 23.69 12.55 16.41
N ILE A 153 23.83 11.32 15.91
CA ILE A 153 25.12 10.69 15.62
C ILE A 153 25.18 10.40 14.13
N ASP A 154 26.13 11.04 13.45
CA ASP A 154 26.50 10.69 12.08
C ASP A 154 27.35 9.42 12.07
N LYS A 155 26.91 8.40 11.33
CA LYS A 155 27.64 7.13 11.11
C LYS A 155 28.13 6.98 9.67
N GLY A 156 28.20 8.06 8.90
CA GLY A 156 28.56 8.08 7.48
C GLY A 156 27.32 7.96 6.60
N ASP A 157 26.79 6.74 6.47
CA ASP A 157 25.65 6.50 5.57
C ASP A 157 24.29 6.85 6.20
N ILE A 158 24.23 6.90 7.54
CA ILE A 158 23.01 7.17 8.30
C ILE A 158 23.28 8.10 9.47
N TRP A 159 22.25 8.86 9.84
CA TRP A 159 22.14 9.56 11.10
C TRP A 159 21.32 8.75 12.08
N VAL A 160 21.70 8.74 13.36
CA VAL A 160 20.99 8.06 14.44
C VAL A 160 20.59 9.08 15.50
N LEU A 161 19.31 9.11 15.86
CA LEU A 161 18.84 9.83 17.03
C LEU A 161 18.90 8.91 18.27
N GLU A 162 19.59 9.39 19.30
CA GLU A 162 19.67 8.73 20.60
C GLU A 162 19.16 9.64 21.71
N LYS A 163 18.64 9.04 22.78
CA LYS A 163 18.19 9.74 23.98
C LYS A 163 18.75 9.11 25.22
N THR A 164 19.37 9.94 26.06
CA THR A 164 19.71 9.61 27.45
C THR A 164 18.58 10.08 28.36
N GLY A 165 17.91 9.13 29.01
CA GLY A 165 16.80 9.37 29.95
C GLY A 165 17.25 9.47 31.41
N ARG A 166 16.29 9.72 32.30
CA ARG A 166 16.47 9.71 33.75
C ARG A 166 15.96 8.39 34.35
N LYS A 167 16.33 8.09 35.60
CA LYS A 167 15.91 6.84 36.25
C LYS A 167 14.39 6.84 36.48
N PRO A 168 13.67 5.75 36.16
CA PRO A 168 12.23 5.69 36.42
C PRO A 168 11.96 5.45 37.91
N LYS A 169 11.05 6.24 38.48
CA LYS A 169 10.44 6.06 39.81
C LYS A 169 8.97 5.73 39.62
N VAL A 170 8.64 4.44 39.67
CA VAL A 170 7.25 3.98 39.52
C VAL A 170 6.52 4.13 40.85
N VAL A 171 5.42 4.88 40.85
CA VAL A 171 4.62 5.16 42.06
C VAL A 171 3.82 3.94 42.46
N ASN A 172 3.13 3.31 41.50
CA ASN A 172 2.34 2.11 41.74
C ASN A 172 3.23 0.83 41.69
N PRO A 173 3.41 0.10 42.81
CA PRO A 173 4.25 -1.08 42.86
C PRO A 173 3.86 -2.20 41.88
N GLU A 174 2.59 -2.29 41.48
CA GLU A 174 2.12 -3.29 40.51
C GLU A 174 2.81 -3.14 39.15
N PHE A 175 3.14 -1.91 38.77
CA PHE A 175 3.82 -1.59 37.52
C PHE A 175 5.35 -1.58 37.66
N ALA A 176 5.89 -1.90 38.83
CA ALA A 176 7.33 -1.87 39.10
C ALA A 176 8.15 -2.80 38.19
N LYS A 177 7.52 -3.82 37.57
CA LYS A 177 8.12 -4.72 36.58
C LYS A 177 7.50 -4.62 35.18
N SER A 178 6.67 -3.60 34.93
CA SER A 178 6.02 -3.42 33.63
C SER A 178 7.06 -3.22 32.51
N ASN A 179 6.75 -3.81 31.35
CA ASN A 179 7.52 -3.65 30.11
C ASN A 179 7.32 -2.27 29.45
N LEU A 180 6.33 -1.49 29.92
CA LEU A 180 6.13 -0.11 29.51
C LEU A 180 7.14 0.84 30.17
N VAL A 181 7.82 0.40 31.23
CA VAL A 181 8.84 1.19 31.93
C VAL A 181 10.20 0.89 31.32
N SER A 182 10.74 1.84 30.57
CA SER A 182 12.11 1.74 30.06
C SER A 182 13.11 1.95 31.20
N ARG A 183 14.06 1.02 31.35
CA ARG A 183 15.17 1.10 32.33
C ARG A 183 16.53 1.21 31.63
N VAL A 184 16.50 1.41 30.32
CA VAL A 184 17.70 1.64 29.51
C VAL A 184 18.04 3.12 29.63
N GLU A 185 19.24 3.41 30.09
CA GLU A 185 19.70 4.78 30.31
C GLU A 185 19.80 5.56 28.99
N THR A 186 20.51 5.01 28.01
CA THR A 186 20.62 5.59 26.66
C THR A 186 20.00 4.64 25.64
N LYS A 187 19.03 5.14 24.88
CA LYS A 187 18.32 4.37 23.84
C LYS A 187 18.46 5.01 22.47
N GLN A 188 18.62 4.17 21.47
CA GLN A 188 18.42 4.56 20.07
C GLN A 188 16.93 4.70 19.79
N ILE A 189 16.55 5.75 19.07
CA ILE A 189 15.15 6.07 18.76
C ILE A 189 14.85 5.67 17.31
N TYR A 190 15.53 6.29 16.35
CA TYR A 190 15.43 5.98 14.93
C TYR A 190 16.73 6.35 14.19
N CYS A 191 16.90 5.81 12.99
CA CYS A 191 17.91 6.25 12.05
C CYS A 191 17.29 6.76 10.75
N PHE A 192 18.00 7.62 10.02
CA PHE A 192 17.55 8.19 8.76
C PHE A 192 18.74 8.53 7.86
N THR A 193 18.46 8.72 6.57
CA THR A 193 19.41 9.29 5.60
C THR A 193 18.97 10.72 5.28
N LEU A 194 19.88 11.52 4.72
CA LEU A 194 19.54 12.85 4.20
C LEU A 194 19.00 12.80 2.75
N LEU A 195 18.40 11.67 2.37
CA LEU A 195 17.73 11.52 1.07
C LEU A 195 16.31 12.09 1.19
N PRO A 196 15.96 13.16 0.45
CA PRO A 196 14.61 13.70 0.47
C PRO A 196 13.58 12.63 0.07
N CYS A 197 12.47 12.58 0.81
CA CYS A 197 11.36 11.71 0.52
C CYS A 197 10.12 12.54 0.20
N GLU A 198 9.52 12.26 -0.95
CA GLU A 198 8.19 12.78 -1.27
C GLU A 198 7.11 12.02 -0.49
N PHE A 199 5.92 12.61 -0.39
CA PHE A 199 4.80 12.04 0.37
C PHE A 199 4.47 10.59 -0.06
N ASP A 200 4.61 10.29 -1.36
CA ASP A 200 4.38 8.97 -1.97
C ASP A 200 5.23 7.86 -1.34
N HIS A 201 6.41 8.20 -0.84
CA HIS A 201 7.34 7.26 -0.18
C HIS A 201 6.69 6.57 1.03
N PHE A 202 5.73 7.22 1.68
CA PHE A 202 5.14 6.75 2.93
C PHE A 202 3.80 6.03 2.73
N LEU A 203 3.22 6.00 1.52
CA LEU A 203 1.87 5.45 1.30
C LEU A 203 1.78 3.95 1.64
N GLU A 204 2.71 3.15 1.14
CA GLU A 204 2.75 1.71 1.39
C GLU A 204 2.96 1.42 2.88
N MET A 205 3.87 2.17 3.50
CA MET A 205 4.19 1.98 4.90
C MET A 205 3.04 2.44 5.82
N CYS A 206 2.38 3.54 5.50
CA CYS A 206 1.15 4.01 6.15
C CYS A 206 0.08 2.92 6.15
N LEU A 207 -0.09 2.25 5.02
CA LEU A 207 -1.02 1.15 4.87
C LEU A 207 -0.58 -0.09 5.66
N LYS A 208 0.66 -0.54 5.49
CA LYS A 208 1.19 -1.72 6.18
C LYS A 208 1.08 -1.56 7.70
N LEU A 209 1.45 -0.39 8.22
CA LEU A 209 1.41 -0.12 9.66
C LEU A 209 -0.01 -0.15 10.25
N GLN A 210 -1.07 0.10 9.45
CA GLN A 210 -2.45 0.04 9.94
C GLN A 210 -3.18 -1.29 9.68
N THR A 211 -2.67 -2.15 8.79
CA THR A 211 -3.32 -3.43 8.44
C THR A 211 -2.55 -4.68 8.88
N ASP A 212 -1.22 -4.64 8.92
CA ASP A 212 -0.40 -5.82 9.24
C ASP A 212 -0.57 -6.20 10.72
N PRO A 213 -1.05 -7.43 11.02
CA PRO A 213 -1.34 -7.88 12.39
C PRO A 213 -0.09 -8.05 13.26
N ASN A 214 1.12 -7.86 12.71
CA ASN A 214 2.39 -7.95 13.44
C ASN A 214 2.97 -6.58 13.82
N THR A 215 2.32 -5.49 13.44
CA THR A 215 2.82 -4.13 13.71
C THR A 215 2.44 -3.66 15.11
N LEU A 216 3.17 -2.67 15.62
CA LEU A 216 2.84 -2.01 16.88
C LEU A 216 1.40 -1.48 16.88
N PHE A 217 1.01 -0.86 15.77
CA PHE A 217 -0.20 -0.06 15.69
C PHE A 217 -1.47 -0.90 15.55
N THR A 218 -1.41 -2.13 15.03
CA THR A 218 -2.55 -3.06 15.05
C THR A 218 -2.66 -3.85 16.37
N ASN A 219 -1.56 -3.94 17.13
CA ASN A 219 -1.51 -4.68 18.39
C ASN A 219 -1.63 -3.83 19.65
N LYS A 220 -1.54 -2.50 19.52
CA LYS A 220 -1.70 -1.55 20.61
C LYS A 220 -2.52 -0.35 20.15
N SER A 221 -3.59 -0.04 20.88
CA SER A 221 -4.25 1.25 20.81
C SER A 221 -3.50 2.23 21.70
N ILE A 222 -2.96 3.28 21.12
CA ILE A 222 -2.04 4.23 21.73
C ILE A 222 -2.64 5.63 21.58
N CYS A 223 -2.61 6.38 22.66
CA CYS A 223 -2.80 7.82 22.65
C CYS A 223 -1.82 8.43 23.66
N SER A 224 -0.99 9.38 23.25
CA SER A 224 -0.06 10.08 24.13
C SER A 224 -0.03 11.57 23.83
N LEU A 225 0.12 12.38 24.87
CA LEU A 225 0.14 13.84 24.77
C LEU A 225 1.17 14.40 25.74
N GLN A 226 2.03 15.30 25.26
CA GLN A 226 3.00 15.97 26.13
C GLN A 226 2.27 16.97 27.03
N THR A 227 2.78 17.17 28.23
CA THR A 227 2.30 18.14 29.21
C THR A 227 3.43 19.12 29.55
N PRO A 228 3.15 20.25 30.21
CA PRO A 228 4.21 21.19 30.61
C PRO A 228 5.32 20.58 31.48
N THR A 229 5.03 19.48 32.18
CA THR A 229 5.94 18.82 33.12
C THR A 229 6.31 17.39 32.72
N GLY A 230 5.85 16.89 31.56
CA GLY A 230 6.01 15.48 31.23
C GLY A 230 5.12 15.02 30.08
N PHE A 231 4.49 13.86 30.22
CA PHE A 231 3.49 13.38 29.27
C PHE A 231 2.48 12.47 29.93
N ARG A 232 1.34 12.29 29.27
CA ARG A 232 0.32 11.28 29.61
C ARG A 232 0.14 10.33 28.45
N ALA A 233 -0.18 9.07 28.73
CA ALA A 233 -0.42 8.08 27.71
C ALA A 233 -1.47 7.05 28.14
N LEU A 234 -2.32 6.67 27.20
CA LEU A 234 -3.27 5.58 27.30
C LEU A 234 -2.88 4.49 26.29
N LEU A 235 -2.51 3.31 26.79
CA LEU A 235 -2.12 2.14 25.99
C LEU A 235 -3.06 0.98 26.29
N GLY A 236 -4.02 0.73 25.40
CA GLY A 236 -5.18 -0.13 25.69
C GLY A 236 -5.89 0.33 26.95
N TRP A 237 -5.80 -0.47 28.01
CA TRP A 237 -6.39 -0.21 29.32
C TRP A 237 -5.44 0.43 30.33
N THR A 238 -4.18 0.64 29.97
CA THR A 238 -3.21 1.20 30.92
C THR A 238 -3.10 2.71 30.71
N TYR A 239 -3.60 3.49 31.67
CA TYR A 239 -3.37 4.93 31.75
C TYR A 239 -2.10 5.22 32.53
N SER A 240 -1.30 6.16 32.04
CA SER A 240 -0.06 6.58 32.67
C SER A 240 0.12 8.09 32.59
N GLU A 241 0.70 8.66 33.63
CA GLU A 241 1.13 10.04 33.71
C GLU A 241 2.56 10.07 34.20
N VAL A 242 3.45 10.63 33.38
CA VAL A 242 4.89 10.67 33.62
C VAL A 242 5.29 12.11 33.84
N THR A 243 5.93 12.38 34.98
CA THR A 243 6.45 13.71 35.33
C THR A 243 7.97 13.69 35.29
N TYR A 244 8.54 14.63 34.54
CA TYR A 244 9.96 14.87 34.43
C TYR A 244 10.47 15.63 35.67
N ASN A 245 11.30 15.00 36.51
CA ASN A 245 12.00 15.63 37.63
C ASN A 245 13.52 15.65 37.39
N PRO A 246 14.05 16.65 36.66
CA PRO A 246 15.47 16.76 36.39
C PRO A 246 16.31 17.05 37.64
N GLU A 247 15.76 17.74 38.64
CA GLU A 247 16.46 18.11 39.88
C GLU A 247 16.82 16.87 40.72
N GLU A 248 15.90 15.91 40.83
CA GLU A 248 16.16 14.63 41.51
C GLU A 248 16.79 13.56 40.60
N GLY A 249 16.98 13.85 39.31
CA GLY A 249 17.51 12.89 38.34
C GLY A 249 16.58 11.69 38.06
N VAL A 250 15.27 11.84 38.29
CA VAL A 250 14.27 10.77 38.13
C VAL A 250 13.08 11.19 37.28
N ASP A 251 12.48 10.26 36.55
CA ASP A 251 11.15 10.41 35.97
C ASP A 251 10.14 9.69 36.86
N VAL A 252 9.10 10.38 37.32
CA VAL A 252 8.05 9.78 38.16
C VAL A 252 6.95 9.24 37.25
N LEU A 253 6.63 7.94 37.37
CA LEU A 253 5.62 7.26 36.58
C LEU A 253 4.45 6.87 37.47
N ASP A 254 3.31 7.52 37.30
CA ASP A 254 2.03 7.10 37.86
C ASP A 254 1.26 6.28 36.82
N MET A 255 0.87 5.06 37.16
CA MET A 255 0.31 4.10 36.24
C MET A 255 -0.83 3.32 36.90
N ARG A 256 -1.92 3.14 36.16
CA ARG A 256 -3.06 2.32 36.56
C ARG A 256 -3.71 1.68 35.35
N ASP A 257 -4.23 0.48 35.53
CA ASP A 257 -5.21 -0.06 34.59
C ASP A 257 -6.58 0.57 34.87
N ILE A 258 -7.36 0.77 33.80
CA ILE A 258 -8.68 1.37 33.83
C ILE A 258 -9.69 0.41 33.22
N PRO A 259 -10.94 0.40 33.70
CA PRO A 259 -12.00 -0.39 33.09
C PRO A 259 -12.42 0.20 31.73
N ASP A 260 -13.05 -0.62 30.88
CA ASP A 260 -13.49 -0.23 29.52
C ASP A 260 -14.37 1.04 29.54
N GLU A 261 -15.27 1.13 30.52
CA GLU A 261 -16.20 2.25 30.71
C GLU A 261 -15.53 3.59 31.04
N GLU A 262 -14.28 3.61 31.54
CA GLU A 262 -13.54 4.84 31.83
C GLU A 262 -12.82 5.41 30.59
N ILE A 263 -12.66 4.63 29.51
CA ILE A 263 -11.81 5.00 28.37
C ILE A 263 -12.27 6.28 27.69
N ASP A 264 -13.55 6.38 27.33
CA ASP A 264 -14.10 7.56 26.65
C ASP A 264 -14.03 8.81 27.54
N GLN A 265 -14.17 8.63 28.86
CA GLN A 265 -14.01 9.72 29.81
C GLN A 265 -12.55 10.20 29.85
N ILE A 266 -11.59 9.28 29.92
CA ILE A 266 -10.17 9.63 29.92
C ILE A 266 -9.75 10.28 28.61
N LEU A 267 -10.17 9.76 27.45
CA LEU A 267 -9.88 10.36 26.15
C LEU A 267 -10.38 11.81 26.08
N ARG A 268 -11.59 12.08 26.57
CA ARG A 268 -12.17 13.42 26.59
C ARG A 268 -11.46 14.35 27.59
N GLU A 269 -11.30 13.94 28.83
CA GLU A 269 -10.79 14.80 29.90
C GLU A 269 -9.27 14.99 29.85
N LYS A 270 -8.54 13.95 29.45
CA LYS A 270 -7.07 13.93 29.46
C LYS A 270 -6.48 14.17 28.09
N PHE A 271 -7.15 13.84 26.99
CA PHE A 271 -6.59 14.02 25.64
C PHE A 271 -7.39 14.98 24.77
N SER A 272 -8.52 15.51 25.27
CA SER A 272 -9.46 16.33 24.50
C SER A 272 -9.98 15.64 23.23
N ILE A 273 -9.98 14.31 23.22
CA ILE A 273 -10.43 13.48 22.11
C ILE A 273 -11.88 13.05 22.34
N MET A 274 -12.72 13.24 21.32
CA MET A 274 -14.04 12.63 21.22
C MET A 274 -14.06 11.75 19.97
N LEU A 275 -14.33 10.46 20.16
CA LEU A 275 -14.44 9.50 19.08
C LEU A 275 -15.88 9.44 18.56
N LYS A 276 -16.04 9.29 17.25
CA LYS A 276 -17.37 9.11 16.63
C LYS A 276 -17.86 7.66 16.81
N ASP A 277 -16.95 6.72 16.57
CA ASP A 277 -17.19 5.29 16.69
C ASP A 277 -16.57 4.72 17.96
N LYS A 278 -17.16 3.64 18.48
CA LYS A 278 -16.70 2.98 19.70
C LYS A 278 -15.29 2.42 19.51
N LEU A 279 -14.36 2.84 20.36
CA LEU A 279 -13.01 2.29 20.41
C LEU A 279 -13.03 0.82 20.81
N LYS A 280 -12.24 -0.01 20.14
CA LYS A 280 -11.89 -1.37 20.58
C LYS A 280 -10.45 -1.36 21.09
N PRO A 281 -10.22 -1.20 22.40
CA PRO A 281 -8.87 -1.09 22.93
C PRO A 281 -8.10 -2.40 22.69
N VAL A 282 -6.81 -2.28 22.41
CA VAL A 282 -5.91 -3.43 22.23
C VAL A 282 -4.61 -3.15 22.97
N ASN A 283 -4.11 -4.13 23.73
CA ASN A 283 -2.77 -4.09 24.30
C ASN A 283 -2.20 -5.51 24.40
N LYS A 284 -1.84 -6.08 23.25
CA LYS A 284 -1.27 -7.43 23.19
C LYS A 284 0.18 -7.39 23.71
N THR A 285 0.51 -8.33 24.60
CA THR A 285 1.81 -8.42 25.29
C THR A 285 2.91 -9.11 24.48
N LYS A 286 2.61 -9.74 23.35
CA LYS A 286 3.59 -10.46 22.53
C LYS A 286 4.14 -9.62 21.37
N TYR A 287 5.28 -8.97 21.60
CA TYR A 287 6.35 -8.92 20.60
C TYR A 287 7.17 -10.21 20.76
N SER A 288 6.61 -11.34 20.35
CA SER A 288 7.37 -12.59 20.28
C SER A 288 7.95 -12.73 18.90
N SER A 289 9.27 -12.82 18.83
CA SER A 289 10.01 -13.53 17.79
C SER A 289 9.28 -14.82 17.39
N LEU A 290 8.47 -14.76 16.34
CA LEU A 290 7.90 -15.94 15.73
C LEU A 290 8.81 -16.31 14.57
N ARG A 291 9.65 -17.31 14.86
CA ARG A 291 10.15 -18.23 13.84
C ARG A 291 8.96 -18.66 13.00
N ILE A 292 9.13 -18.54 11.68
CA ILE A 292 8.26 -19.12 10.67
C ILE A 292 8.07 -20.60 11.01
N HIS A 293 6.89 -20.97 11.49
CA HIS A 293 6.37 -22.32 11.32
C HIS A 293 4.86 -22.26 11.09
N ASN A 294 4.47 -23.00 10.05
CA ASN A 294 3.15 -23.17 9.52
C ASN A 294 2.16 -23.77 10.54
N SER A 295 0.90 -23.67 10.14
CA SER A 295 -0.28 -24.43 10.55
C SER A 295 -1.11 -23.91 11.73
N ASP A 296 -2.39 -23.75 11.36
CA ASP A 296 -3.62 -23.72 12.14
C ASP A 296 -3.91 -22.48 12.98
N PHE A 297 -5.00 -21.76 12.65
CA PHE A 297 -6.07 -21.46 13.62
C PHE A 297 -7.36 -20.94 12.93
N CYS A 298 -8.45 -21.62 13.27
CA CYS A 298 -9.82 -21.45 12.78
C CYS A 298 -10.53 -20.16 13.21
N ILE A 299 -11.38 -19.67 12.29
CA ILE A 299 -12.78 -19.22 12.43
C ILE A 299 -13.17 -18.50 13.74
N ALA A 300 -13.21 -17.16 13.69
CA ALA A 300 -14.35 -16.30 14.12
C ALA A 300 -13.96 -14.81 14.20
N SER A 301 -14.20 -14.02 13.14
CA SER A 301 -14.52 -12.57 13.22
C SER A 301 -14.86 -12.05 11.80
N LEU A 302 -16.07 -12.33 11.32
CA LEU A 302 -16.52 -11.95 9.98
C LEU A 302 -17.18 -10.57 10.00
N LYS A 303 -16.36 -9.54 9.77
CA LYS A 303 -16.65 -8.30 9.02
C LYS A 303 -15.36 -7.47 8.98
N GLY A 304 -14.58 -7.63 7.90
CA GLY A 304 -13.39 -6.81 7.65
C GLY A 304 -12.14 -7.52 7.09
N LYS A 305 -12.15 -8.83 6.81
CA LYS A 305 -11.04 -9.49 6.10
C LYS A 305 -11.50 -9.90 4.69
N MET A 306 -10.59 -9.81 3.71
CA MET A 306 -10.76 -10.50 2.42
C MET A 306 -11.08 -11.97 2.71
N ASN A 307 -12.07 -12.52 2.02
CA ASN A 307 -12.41 -13.93 2.16
C ASN A 307 -12.69 -14.53 0.80
N LEU A 308 -12.44 -15.85 0.70
CA LEU A 308 -12.60 -16.59 -0.54
C LEU A 308 -14.06 -16.65 -1.01
N GLU A 309 -15.04 -16.62 -0.10
CA GLU A 309 -16.46 -16.70 -0.45
C GLU A 309 -16.94 -15.49 -1.28
N GLU A 310 -16.52 -14.28 -0.91
CA GLU A 310 -16.78 -13.05 -1.67
C GLU A 310 -16.13 -13.14 -3.06
N TYR A 311 -14.87 -13.62 -3.15
CA TYR A 311 -14.18 -13.81 -4.41
C TYR A 311 -14.88 -14.86 -5.29
N PHE A 312 -15.28 -16.00 -4.72
CA PHE A 312 -15.99 -17.06 -5.43
C PHE A 312 -17.36 -16.58 -5.91
N THR A 313 -18.07 -15.80 -5.10
CA THR A 313 -19.30 -15.14 -5.51
C THR A 313 -19.06 -14.22 -6.71
N ARG A 314 -17.98 -13.41 -6.67
CA ARG A 314 -17.61 -12.49 -7.75
C ARG A 314 -17.32 -13.19 -9.08
N ILE A 315 -16.72 -14.39 -9.05
CA ILE A 315 -16.41 -15.17 -10.27
C ILE A 315 -17.47 -16.23 -10.63
N GLY A 316 -18.51 -16.39 -9.80
CA GLY A 316 -19.53 -17.42 -9.97
C GLY A 316 -19.04 -18.85 -9.70
N PHE A 317 -18.07 -19.04 -8.81
CA PHE A 317 -17.60 -20.35 -8.38
C PHE A 317 -18.47 -20.88 -7.23
N HIS A 318 -18.95 -22.11 -7.37
CA HIS A 318 -19.77 -22.81 -6.36
C HIS A 318 -19.26 -24.24 -6.09
N GLY A 319 -18.09 -24.60 -6.60
CA GLY A 319 -17.51 -25.93 -6.44
C GLY A 319 -16.80 -26.13 -5.10
N PRO A 320 -16.44 -27.37 -4.76
CA PRO A 320 -15.55 -27.64 -3.63
C PRO A 320 -14.13 -27.13 -3.93
N TYR A 321 -13.42 -26.71 -2.87
CA TYR A 321 -12.03 -26.24 -2.95
C TYR A 321 -11.19 -26.74 -1.76
N ASP A 322 -11.63 -27.84 -1.13
CA ASP A 322 -10.96 -28.47 0.01
C ASP A 322 -9.60 -29.08 -0.33
N LYS A 323 -9.30 -29.23 -1.64
CA LYS A 323 -8.04 -29.77 -2.14
C LYS A 323 -7.47 -28.89 -3.27
N PRO A 324 -6.15 -28.62 -3.25
CA PRO A 324 -5.48 -27.88 -4.31
C PRO A 324 -5.21 -28.80 -5.52
N ASP A 325 -6.26 -29.14 -6.28
CA ASP A 325 -6.17 -29.99 -7.47
C ASP A 325 -6.25 -29.22 -8.80
N LEU A 326 -5.77 -29.84 -9.88
CA LEU A 326 -5.72 -29.19 -11.19
C LEU A 326 -7.13 -28.91 -11.77
N ALA A 327 -8.13 -29.73 -11.45
CA ALA A 327 -9.48 -29.57 -11.99
C ALA A 327 -10.14 -28.29 -11.44
N THR A 328 -10.00 -28.08 -10.13
CA THR A 328 -10.46 -26.90 -9.41
C THR A 328 -9.73 -25.65 -9.90
N LEU A 329 -8.41 -25.73 -10.04
CA LEU A 329 -7.61 -24.63 -10.56
C LEU A 329 -8.04 -24.21 -11.97
N LYS A 330 -8.23 -25.17 -12.89
CA LYS A 330 -8.71 -24.90 -14.26
C LYS A 330 -10.05 -24.18 -14.25
N LEU A 331 -10.98 -24.62 -13.41
CA LEU A 331 -12.32 -24.04 -13.33
C LEU A 331 -12.26 -22.59 -12.81
N ILE A 332 -11.55 -22.34 -11.71
CA ILE A 332 -11.45 -21.00 -11.11
C ILE A 332 -10.66 -20.05 -12.00
N HIS A 333 -9.59 -20.52 -12.65
CA HIS A 333 -8.83 -19.73 -13.62
C HIS A 333 -9.74 -19.26 -14.77
N LYS A 334 -10.50 -20.19 -15.36
CA LYS A 334 -11.45 -19.88 -16.43
C LYS A 334 -12.55 -18.93 -15.96
N GLN A 335 -13.11 -19.14 -14.77
CA GLN A 335 -14.15 -18.27 -14.23
C GLN A 335 -13.63 -16.87 -13.90
N HIS A 336 -12.39 -16.74 -13.44
CA HIS A 336 -11.75 -15.44 -13.20
C HIS A 336 -11.67 -14.62 -14.49
N VAL A 337 -11.06 -15.17 -15.55
CA VAL A 337 -10.84 -14.43 -16.81
C VAL A 337 -12.15 -14.06 -17.54
N MET A 338 -13.24 -14.76 -17.22
CA MET A 338 -14.58 -14.53 -17.74
C MET A 338 -15.39 -13.52 -16.90
N SER A 339 -14.94 -13.24 -15.68
CA SER A 339 -15.68 -12.44 -14.71
C SER A 339 -15.00 -11.11 -14.40
N LEU A 340 -13.67 -11.10 -14.32
CA LEU A 340 -12.86 -9.91 -14.01
C LEU A 340 -12.18 -9.40 -15.29
N PRO A 341 -12.48 -8.16 -15.72
CA PRO A 341 -11.83 -7.57 -16.87
C PRO A 341 -10.33 -7.30 -16.64
N PHE A 342 -9.53 -7.44 -17.69
CA PHE A 342 -8.23 -6.76 -17.80
C PHE A 342 -8.47 -5.31 -18.21
N GLU A 343 -8.19 -4.36 -17.32
CA GLU A 343 -8.50 -2.95 -17.53
C GLU A 343 -7.53 -1.98 -16.83
N ASN A 344 -7.36 -0.79 -17.40
CA ASN A 344 -6.56 0.30 -16.82
C ASN A 344 -7.35 1.62 -16.69
N LEU A 345 -8.67 1.54 -16.63
CA LEU A 345 -9.59 2.68 -16.65
C LEU A 345 -9.38 3.63 -15.47
N SER A 346 -8.91 3.11 -14.33
CA SER A 346 -8.52 3.94 -13.17
C SER A 346 -7.58 5.09 -13.56
N ILE A 347 -6.55 4.82 -14.37
CA ILE A 347 -5.59 5.84 -14.84
C ILE A 347 -6.33 6.96 -15.59
N HIS A 348 -7.29 6.58 -16.43
CA HIS A 348 -8.04 7.48 -17.31
C HIS A 348 -9.23 8.17 -16.61
N CYS A 349 -9.56 7.73 -15.39
CA CYS A 349 -10.48 8.40 -14.46
C CYS A 349 -9.75 9.32 -13.48
N GLY A 350 -8.40 9.32 -13.47
CA GLY A 350 -7.60 10.07 -12.48
C GLY A 350 -7.41 9.33 -11.15
N GLU A 351 -7.78 8.05 -11.08
CA GLU A 351 -7.53 7.16 -9.96
C GLU A 351 -6.12 6.54 -10.06
N ARG A 352 -5.43 6.37 -8.94
CA ARG A 352 -4.15 5.66 -8.90
C ARG A 352 -4.35 4.16 -8.73
N ILE A 353 -3.57 3.36 -9.45
CA ILE A 353 -3.49 1.92 -9.26
C ILE A 353 -2.44 1.61 -8.18
N THR A 354 -2.77 0.70 -7.27
CA THR A 354 -1.93 0.29 -6.13
C THR A 354 -1.62 -1.21 -6.17
N MET A 355 -0.55 -1.62 -5.49
CA MET A 355 -0.21 -3.02 -5.22
C MET A 355 -0.78 -3.53 -3.87
N ASP A 356 -1.54 -2.70 -3.17
CA ASP A 356 -2.26 -3.09 -1.94
C ASP A 356 -3.35 -4.12 -2.26
N LEU A 357 -3.13 -5.36 -1.82
CA LEU A 357 -4.02 -6.48 -2.05
C LEU A 357 -5.45 -6.26 -1.51
N GLU A 358 -5.63 -5.55 -0.40
CA GLU A 358 -6.97 -5.27 0.13
C GLU A 358 -7.70 -4.22 -0.70
N VAL A 359 -7.01 -3.18 -1.16
CA VAL A 359 -7.59 -2.20 -2.12
C VAL A 359 -7.91 -2.88 -3.44
N ILE A 360 -7.02 -3.74 -3.94
CA ILE A 360 -7.25 -4.57 -5.12
C ILE A 360 -8.50 -5.43 -4.92
N PHE A 361 -8.62 -6.14 -3.80
CA PHE A 361 -9.79 -6.96 -3.49
C PHE A 361 -11.08 -6.12 -3.43
N ASN A 362 -11.06 -4.97 -2.75
CA ASN A 362 -12.20 -4.07 -2.68
C ASN A 362 -12.62 -3.55 -4.06
N LYS A 363 -11.66 -3.24 -4.93
CA LYS A 363 -11.90 -2.80 -6.31
C LYS A 363 -12.48 -3.94 -7.14
N LEU A 364 -11.74 -5.04 -7.28
CA LEU A 364 -12.04 -6.15 -8.19
C LEU A 364 -13.27 -6.97 -7.72
N VAL A 365 -13.35 -7.26 -6.42
CA VAL A 365 -14.38 -8.13 -5.83
C VAL A 365 -15.59 -7.32 -5.37
N ARG A 366 -15.41 -6.34 -4.47
CA ARG A 366 -16.54 -5.64 -3.84
C ARG A 366 -17.17 -4.55 -4.71
N SER A 367 -16.38 -3.96 -5.62
CA SER A 367 -16.83 -2.86 -6.50
C SER A 367 -17.09 -3.29 -7.94
N ASN A 368 -17.04 -4.60 -8.24
CA ASN A 368 -17.24 -5.17 -9.58
C ASN A 368 -16.37 -4.51 -10.67
N ARG A 369 -15.14 -4.13 -10.33
CA ARG A 369 -14.15 -3.62 -11.31
C ARG A 369 -13.28 -4.75 -11.85
N GLY A 370 -12.44 -4.41 -12.81
CA GLY A 370 -11.31 -5.22 -13.23
C GLY A 370 -10.00 -4.61 -12.71
N GLY A 371 -8.89 -5.03 -13.30
CA GLY A 371 -7.58 -4.42 -13.08
C GLY A 371 -6.58 -4.83 -14.15
N TRP A 372 -5.38 -4.28 -14.13
CA TRP A 372 -4.31 -4.77 -15.01
C TRP A 372 -3.61 -5.98 -14.39
N CYS A 373 -2.52 -6.46 -15.03
CA CYS A 373 -1.85 -7.69 -14.62
C CYS A 373 -1.41 -7.69 -13.16
N MET A 374 -0.84 -6.59 -12.67
CA MET A 374 -0.34 -6.51 -11.30
C MET A 374 -1.45 -6.46 -10.24
N GLU A 375 -2.71 -6.19 -10.62
CA GLU A 375 -3.86 -6.24 -9.71
C GLU A 375 -4.48 -7.64 -9.73
N ASN A 376 -4.90 -8.11 -10.91
CA ASN A 376 -5.57 -9.40 -11.06
C ASN A 376 -4.67 -10.58 -10.70
N ASN A 377 -3.41 -10.61 -11.16
CA ASN A 377 -2.51 -11.73 -10.84
C ASN A 377 -2.04 -11.67 -9.37
N SER A 378 -2.00 -10.50 -8.73
CA SER A 378 -1.76 -10.40 -7.28
C SER A 378 -2.95 -10.94 -6.48
N LEU A 379 -4.18 -10.57 -6.86
CA LEU A 379 -5.40 -11.12 -6.27
C LEU A 379 -5.46 -12.64 -6.45
N PHE A 380 -5.17 -13.12 -7.67
CA PHE A 380 -5.19 -14.54 -7.96
C PHE A 380 -4.10 -15.30 -7.19
N GLY A 381 -2.90 -14.73 -7.07
CA GLY A 381 -1.84 -15.30 -6.24
C GLY A 381 -2.24 -15.45 -4.77
N TRP A 382 -3.00 -14.49 -4.22
CA TRP A 382 -3.61 -14.63 -2.89
C TRP A 382 -4.66 -15.74 -2.84
N VAL A 383 -5.58 -15.79 -3.81
CA VAL A 383 -6.60 -16.86 -3.88
C VAL A 383 -5.95 -18.24 -3.90
N LEU A 384 -4.91 -18.44 -4.71
CA LEU A 384 -4.17 -19.69 -4.80
C LEU A 384 -3.57 -20.10 -3.45
N ARG A 385 -2.93 -19.15 -2.75
CA ARG A 385 -2.36 -19.39 -1.42
C ARG A 385 -3.42 -19.73 -0.37
N GLU A 386 -4.54 -19.01 -0.35
CA GLU A 386 -5.65 -19.30 0.58
C GLU A 386 -6.34 -20.64 0.29
N MET A 387 -6.35 -21.07 -0.96
CA MET A 387 -6.82 -22.39 -1.37
C MET A 387 -5.81 -23.52 -1.11
N GLY A 388 -4.61 -23.19 -0.60
CA GLY A 388 -3.58 -24.17 -0.24
C GLY A 388 -2.68 -24.63 -1.38
N TYR A 389 -2.66 -23.93 -2.53
CA TYR A 389 -1.68 -24.19 -3.58
C TYR A 389 -0.30 -23.66 -3.19
N ASP A 390 0.75 -24.46 -3.42
CA ASP A 390 2.13 -24.00 -3.37
C ASP A 390 2.39 -23.04 -4.53
N THR A 391 2.42 -21.74 -4.24
CA THR A 391 2.35 -20.66 -5.23
C THR A 391 3.59 -19.77 -5.17
N VAL A 392 4.20 -19.50 -6.33
CA VAL A 392 5.33 -18.59 -6.49
C VAL A 392 5.00 -17.53 -7.53
N THR A 393 5.35 -16.27 -7.27
CA THR A 393 5.16 -15.16 -8.21
C THR A 393 6.44 -14.91 -9.00
N PHE A 394 6.32 -14.63 -10.31
CA PHE A 394 7.44 -14.31 -11.20
C PHE A 394 7.22 -12.98 -11.94
N GLY A 395 8.33 -12.31 -12.24
CA GLY A 395 8.37 -11.13 -13.11
C GLY A 395 8.58 -11.54 -14.57
N SER A 396 7.84 -10.89 -15.46
CA SER A 396 7.83 -11.18 -16.89
C SER A 396 8.02 -9.92 -17.72
N LYS A 397 8.75 -10.06 -18.82
CA LYS A 397 9.04 -9.02 -19.81
C LYS A 397 8.16 -9.23 -21.04
N VAL A 398 7.31 -8.25 -21.35
CA VAL A 398 6.35 -8.33 -22.47
C VAL A 398 7.07 -8.17 -23.81
N PHE A 399 6.65 -8.94 -24.82
CA PHE A 399 7.17 -8.85 -26.18
C PHE A 399 6.60 -7.64 -26.91
N HIS A 400 7.47 -6.86 -27.56
CA HIS A 400 7.12 -5.70 -28.36
C HIS A 400 7.32 -6.00 -29.84
N SER A 401 6.23 -6.10 -30.60
CA SER A 401 6.28 -6.43 -32.04
C SER A 401 6.94 -5.33 -32.89
N THR A 402 6.96 -4.08 -32.42
CA THR A 402 7.61 -2.95 -33.11
C THR A 402 9.13 -3.03 -33.05
N THR A 403 9.70 -3.48 -31.93
CA THR A 403 11.14 -3.69 -31.75
C THR A 403 11.55 -5.14 -32.03
N ASN A 404 10.59 -6.04 -32.16
CA ASN A 404 10.76 -7.49 -32.28
C ASN A 404 11.63 -8.07 -31.15
N ASP A 405 11.42 -7.58 -29.92
CA ASP A 405 12.19 -7.96 -28.73
C ASP A 405 11.34 -7.83 -27.46
N PHE A 406 11.80 -8.41 -26.35
CA PHE A 406 11.18 -8.23 -25.04
C PHE A 406 11.60 -6.88 -24.42
N GLY A 407 10.68 -6.27 -23.67
CA GLY A 407 10.99 -5.06 -22.90
C GLY A 407 12.13 -5.29 -21.89
N PRO A 408 12.82 -4.21 -21.46
CA PRO A 408 13.95 -4.34 -20.53
C PRO A 408 13.52 -4.71 -19.09
N ASP A 409 12.32 -4.28 -18.69
CA ASP A 409 11.81 -4.33 -17.32
C ASP A 409 10.74 -5.42 -17.13
N ASP A 410 10.63 -5.96 -15.91
CA ASP A 410 9.55 -6.89 -15.52
C ASP A 410 8.22 -6.12 -15.39
N THR A 411 7.54 -5.92 -16.51
CA THR A 411 6.27 -5.17 -16.61
C THR A 411 5.03 -6.02 -16.45
N HIS A 412 5.16 -7.34 -16.37
CA HIS A 412 4.06 -8.28 -16.24
C HIS A 412 4.29 -9.24 -15.05
N LEU A 413 3.24 -9.49 -14.26
CA LEU A 413 3.27 -10.35 -13.09
C LEU A 413 2.53 -11.66 -13.44
N ILE A 414 3.14 -12.81 -13.17
CA ILE A 414 2.49 -14.13 -13.32
C ILE A 414 2.70 -14.96 -12.06
N ASN A 415 1.90 -16.01 -11.87
CA ASN A 415 2.13 -16.98 -10.80
C ASN A 415 2.41 -18.37 -11.36
N GLN A 416 3.08 -19.19 -10.57
CA GLN A 416 3.28 -20.62 -10.78
C GLN A 416 2.68 -21.36 -9.59
N VAL A 417 2.10 -22.53 -9.85
CA VAL A 417 1.73 -23.49 -8.81
C VAL A 417 2.33 -24.87 -9.06
N VAL A 418 2.57 -25.64 -7.99
CA VAL A 418 2.99 -27.04 -8.08
C VAL A 418 1.86 -27.96 -7.61
N ILE A 419 1.44 -28.90 -8.46
CA ILE A 419 0.40 -29.90 -8.16
C ILE A 419 0.94 -31.27 -8.55
N ASP A 420 0.97 -32.21 -7.60
CA ASP A 420 1.49 -33.58 -7.79
C ASP A 420 2.89 -33.61 -8.45
N GLY A 421 3.78 -32.69 -8.04
CA GLY A 421 5.14 -32.57 -8.56
C GLY A 421 5.26 -31.91 -9.94
N LYS A 422 4.16 -31.40 -10.51
CA LYS A 422 4.14 -30.70 -11.80
C LYS A 422 3.92 -29.21 -11.62
N ALA A 423 4.75 -28.39 -12.26
CA ALA A 423 4.62 -26.94 -12.24
C ALA A 423 3.67 -26.46 -13.34
N TYR A 424 2.81 -25.50 -13.02
CA TYR A 424 1.88 -24.84 -13.94
C TYR A 424 1.98 -23.33 -13.82
N ILE A 425 2.07 -22.62 -14.95
CA ILE A 425 1.95 -21.17 -15.02
C ILE A 425 0.47 -20.79 -15.02
N THR A 426 0.11 -19.86 -14.17
CA THR A 426 -1.22 -19.24 -14.09
C THR A 426 -1.07 -17.75 -14.36
N ASP A 427 -1.83 -17.25 -15.32
CA ASP A 427 -1.89 -15.84 -15.68
C ASP A 427 -3.32 -15.52 -16.08
N VAL A 428 -4.01 -14.79 -15.21
CA VAL A 428 -5.42 -14.44 -15.39
C VAL A 428 -5.61 -13.04 -15.96
N SER A 429 -4.55 -12.36 -16.40
CA SER A 429 -4.65 -10.93 -16.73
C SER A 429 -3.60 -10.40 -17.71
N PHE A 430 -3.45 -11.09 -18.85
CA PHE A 430 -2.84 -10.50 -20.04
C PHE A 430 -3.88 -9.83 -20.94
N GLY A 431 -5.10 -10.40 -20.99
CA GLY A 431 -6.23 -9.86 -21.73
C GLY A 431 -6.29 -10.27 -23.21
N VAL A 432 -7.38 -9.84 -23.86
CA VAL A 432 -7.65 -10.00 -25.30
C VAL A 432 -7.38 -11.42 -25.84
N SER A 433 -6.88 -11.60 -27.07
CA SER A 433 -6.62 -12.91 -27.67
C SER A 433 -5.41 -13.68 -27.12
N TYR A 434 -4.61 -13.05 -26.26
CA TYR A 434 -3.42 -13.66 -25.65
C TYR A 434 -3.70 -14.24 -24.26
N GLN A 435 -4.89 -14.00 -23.71
CA GLN A 435 -5.31 -14.53 -22.42
C GLN A 435 -5.40 -16.07 -22.44
N VAL A 436 -4.62 -16.72 -21.58
CA VAL A 436 -4.79 -18.15 -21.29
C VAL A 436 -6.08 -18.35 -20.47
N TRP A 437 -6.87 -19.38 -20.77
CA TRP A 437 -8.10 -19.71 -20.05
C TRP A 437 -7.87 -20.77 -18.98
N GLU A 438 -6.85 -21.60 -19.15
CA GLU A 438 -6.44 -22.65 -18.23
C GLU A 438 -4.94 -22.54 -17.94
N PRO A 439 -4.46 -22.98 -16.75
CA PRO A 439 -3.04 -23.03 -16.43
C PRO A 439 -2.25 -23.84 -17.46
N LEU A 440 -1.04 -23.39 -17.75
CA LEU A 440 -0.12 -24.04 -18.68
C LEU A 440 0.92 -24.87 -17.91
N GLU A 441 1.03 -26.16 -18.21
CA GLU A 441 2.09 -27.00 -17.63
C GLU A 441 3.46 -26.49 -18.11
N LEU A 442 4.40 -26.30 -17.19
CA LEU A 442 5.73 -25.76 -17.45
C LEU A 442 6.62 -26.84 -18.08
N VAL A 443 6.34 -27.17 -19.34
CA VAL A 443 7.08 -28.16 -20.15
C VAL A 443 7.48 -27.53 -21.47
N SER A 444 8.78 -27.48 -21.72
CA SER A 444 9.34 -26.86 -22.93
C SER A 444 8.84 -27.54 -24.20
N GLY A 445 8.35 -26.75 -25.16
CA GLY A 445 7.92 -27.21 -26.49
C GLY A 445 6.57 -27.94 -26.52
N LYS A 446 5.90 -28.13 -25.37
CA LYS A 446 4.60 -28.81 -25.32
C LYS A 446 3.49 -27.93 -25.89
N ASP A 447 2.81 -28.42 -26.94
CA ASP A 447 1.58 -27.81 -27.44
C ASP A 447 0.45 -27.93 -26.40
N GLN A 448 -0.15 -26.80 -26.06
CA GLN A 448 -1.26 -26.71 -25.09
C GLN A 448 -2.45 -25.98 -25.74
N PRO A 449 -3.32 -26.72 -26.48
CA PRO A 449 -4.46 -26.15 -27.17
C PRO A 449 -5.50 -25.60 -26.20
N GLN A 450 -5.95 -24.38 -26.46
CA GLN A 450 -7.06 -23.72 -25.75
C GLN A 450 -7.96 -23.02 -26.78
N ALA A 451 -9.08 -22.44 -26.33
CA ALA A 451 -10.05 -21.79 -27.22
C ALA A 451 -9.41 -20.67 -28.09
N ALA A 452 -8.50 -19.89 -27.51
CA ALA A 452 -7.83 -18.78 -28.19
C ALA A 452 -6.77 -19.22 -29.23
N GLY A 453 -6.31 -20.47 -29.18
CA GLY A 453 -5.22 -20.99 -30.01
C GLY A 453 -4.33 -21.99 -29.28
N ILE A 454 -3.14 -22.24 -29.82
CA ILE A 454 -2.18 -23.19 -29.22
C ILE A 454 -1.12 -22.38 -28.49
N PHE A 455 -0.96 -22.61 -27.19
CA PHE A 455 0.10 -22.02 -26.38
C PHE A 455 1.28 -22.98 -26.24
N ARG A 456 2.49 -22.44 -26.18
CA ARG A 456 3.71 -23.18 -25.85
C ARG A 456 4.60 -22.37 -24.92
N LEU A 457 5.18 -23.06 -23.94
CA LEU A 457 6.28 -22.55 -23.14
C LEU A 457 7.58 -23.09 -23.75
N ILE A 458 8.55 -22.22 -24.04
CA ILE A 458 9.83 -22.59 -24.64
C ILE A 458 10.94 -22.22 -23.65
N ASP A 459 11.64 -23.23 -23.17
CA ASP A 459 12.85 -23.07 -22.37
C ASP A 459 14.03 -22.72 -23.29
N LYS A 460 14.69 -21.59 -23.01
CA LYS A 460 15.90 -21.12 -23.70
C LYS A 460 17.13 -21.12 -22.79
N GLY A 461 17.10 -21.88 -21.69
CA GLY A 461 18.15 -21.93 -20.67
C GLY A 461 17.83 -20.95 -19.54
N ASP A 462 18.31 -19.72 -19.65
CA ASP A 462 18.15 -18.72 -18.57
C ASP A 462 16.75 -18.10 -18.52
N ILE A 463 15.99 -18.20 -19.61
CA ILE A 463 14.66 -17.62 -19.75
C ILE A 463 13.66 -18.64 -20.31
N TRP A 464 12.41 -18.51 -19.88
CA TRP A 464 11.26 -19.13 -20.50
C TRP A 464 10.53 -18.11 -21.36
N VAL A 465 9.97 -18.56 -22.48
CA VAL A 465 9.16 -17.75 -23.39
C VAL A 465 7.79 -18.38 -23.54
N LEU A 466 6.72 -17.63 -23.27
CA LEU A 466 5.39 -18.00 -23.68
C LEU A 466 5.13 -17.50 -25.11
N GLU A 467 4.69 -18.40 -25.98
CA GLU A 467 4.23 -18.06 -27.33
C GLU A 467 2.85 -18.63 -27.61
N LYS A 468 2.16 -18.02 -28.58
CA LYS A 468 0.85 -18.45 -29.05
C LYS A 468 0.79 -18.50 -30.55
N THR A 469 0.29 -19.61 -31.07
CA THR A 469 -0.14 -19.76 -32.46
C THR A 469 -1.62 -19.40 -32.56
N GLY A 470 -1.89 -18.24 -33.16
CA GLY A 470 -3.25 -17.73 -33.40
C GLY A 470 -3.89 -18.27 -34.68
N ARG A 471 -5.21 -18.09 -34.81
CA ARG A 471 -5.96 -18.42 -36.03
C ARG A 471 -6.04 -17.20 -36.95
N LYS A 472 -6.47 -17.41 -38.20
CA LYS A 472 -6.57 -16.34 -39.18
C LYS A 472 -7.67 -15.33 -38.79
N PRO A 473 -7.40 -14.02 -38.76
CA PRO A 473 -8.42 -13.02 -38.48
C PRO A 473 -9.40 -12.89 -39.65
N LYS A 474 -10.69 -12.80 -39.33
CA LYS A 474 -11.78 -12.46 -40.26
C LYS A 474 -12.52 -11.24 -39.71
N VAL A 475 -12.20 -10.06 -40.23
CA VAL A 475 -12.86 -8.81 -39.84
C VAL A 475 -14.18 -8.67 -40.58
N VAL A 476 -15.28 -8.52 -39.84
CA VAL A 476 -16.63 -8.39 -40.39
C VAL A 476 -16.83 -7.01 -41.01
N ASN A 477 -16.42 -5.95 -40.31
CA ASN A 477 -16.51 -4.58 -40.78
C ASN A 477 -15.31 -4.22 -41.67
N PRO A 478 -15.50 -3.96 -42.99
CA PRO A 478 -14.39 -3.67 -43.90
C PRO A 478 -13.56 -2.43 -43.53
N GLU A 479 -14.13 -1.46 -42.80
CA GLU A 479 -13.41 -0.26 -42.34
C GLU A 479 -12.24 -0.62 -41.40
N PHE A 480 -12.37 -1.73 -40.66
CA PHE A 480 -11.37 -2.20 -39.72
C PHE A 480 -10.40 -3.24 -40.33
N ALA A 481 -10.53 -3.57 -41.62
CA ALA A 481 -9.69 -4.58 -42.27
C ALA A 481 -8.17 -4.25 -42.21
N LYS A 482 -7.82 -2.97 -42.07
CA LYS A 482 -6.43 -2.48 -41.91
C LYS A 482 -6.16 -1.89 -40.52
N SER A 483 -7.03 -2.15 -39.54
CA SER A 483 -6.86 -1.65 -38.17
C SER A 483 -5.58 -2.20 -37.55
N SER A 484 -4.83 -1.34 -36.86
CA SER A 484 -3.65 -1.74 -36.09
C SER A 484 -3.98 -2.63 -34.89
N LEU A 485 -5.26 -2.72 -34.52
CA LEU A 485 -5.75 -3.59 -33.46
C LEU A 485 -5.91 -5.05 -33.92
N VAL A 486 -5.94 -5.35 -35.22
CA VAL A 486 -6.17 -6.72 -35.70
C VAL A 486 -4.84 -7.49 -35.75
N ASN A 487 -4.77 -8.59 -35.01
CA ASN A 487 -3.60 -9.45 -34.97
C ASN A 487 -3.33 -10.16 -36.30
N LYS A 488 -2.05 -10.38 -36.61
CA LYS A 488 -1.63 -11.18 -37.78
C LYS A 488 -1.64 -12.67 -37.44
N GLU A 489 -1.92 -13.50 -38.45
CA GLU A 489 -1.80 -14.95 -38.34
C GLU A 489 -0.35 -15.35 -38.04
N GLY A 490 -0.17 -16.40 -37.24
CA GLY A 490 1.14 -16.98 -36.95
C GLY A 490 1.39 -17.24 -35.46
N THR A 491 2.59 -17.74 -35.18
CA THR A 491 3.12 -17.92 -33.84
C THR A 491 3.80 -16.64 -33.39
N ASN A 492 3.34 -16.07 -32.27
CA ASN A 492 3.86 -14.83 -31.72
C ASN A 492 4.31 -15.05 -30.27
N PRO A 493 5.52 -14.59 -29.88
CA PRO A 493 5.89 -14.49 -28.48
C PRO A 493 4.96 -13.52 -27.74
N ILE A 494 4.67 -13.82 -26.48
CA ILE A 494 3.82 -13.01 -25.60
C ILE A 494 4.67 -12.30 -24.56
N TYR A 495 5.35 -13.08 -23.71
CA TYR A 495 6.28 -12.58 -22.70
C TYR A 495 7.37 -13.60 -22.41
N SER A 496 8.46 -13.13 -21.82
CA SER A 496 9.52 -13.97 -21.27
C SER A 496 9.63 -13.79 -19.76
N PHE A 497 10.12 -14.81 -19.05
CA PHE A 497 10.31 -14.76 -17.59
C PHE A 497 11.47 -15.65 -17.16
N THR A 498 11.94 -15.41 -15.94
CA THR A 498 12.89 -16.29 -15.25
C THR A 498 12.18 -16.98 -14.08
N LEU A 499 12.71 -18.11 -13.62
CA LEU A 499 12.18 -18.81 -12.44
C LEU A 499 12.70 -18.20 -11.12
N VAL A 500 12.99 -16.90 -11.12
CA VAL A 500 13.43 -16.17 -9.92
C VAL A 500 12.19 -15.64 -9.20
N PRO A 501 11.90 -16.09 -7.97
CA PRO A 501 10.75 -15.61 -7.20
C PRO A 501 10.78 -14.10 -7.02
N ARG A 502 9.61 -13.46 -7.13
CA ARG A 502 9.40 -12.04 -6.90
C ARG A 502 8.34 -11.84 -5.82
N GLU A 503 8.59 -10.87 -4.96
CA GLU A 503 7.59 -10.34 -4.03
C GLU A 503 6.84 -9.17 -4.68
N ALA A 504 5.69 -8.78 -4.11
CA ALA A 504 4.89 -7.66 -4.62
C ALA A 504 5.72 -6.36 -4.75
N ASP A 505 6.66 -6.14 -3.82
CA ASP A 505 7.51 -4.95 -3.78
C ASP A 505 8.40 -4.80 -5.03
N HIS A 506 8.75 -5.92 -5.70
CA HIS A 506 9.53 -5.92 -6.94
C HIS A 506 8.83 -5.14 -8.06
N PHE A 507 7.49 -5.11 -8.06
CA PHE A 507 6.71 -4.49 -9.12
C PHE A 507 6.30 -3.05 -8.81
N LEU A 508 6.58 -2.52 -7.61
CA LEU A 508 6.08 -1.19 -7.19
C LEU A 508 6.60 -0.05 -8.07
N GLU A 509 7.90 -0.01 -8.33
CA GLU A 509 8.50 1.02 -9.19
C GLU A 509 7.97 0.93 -10.61
N THR A 510 7.94 -0.28 -11.18
CA THR A 510 7.41 -0.52 -12.51
C THR A 510 5.92 -0.16 -12.60
N SER A 511 5.12 -0.52 -11.59
CA SER A 511 3.70 -0.16 -11.47
C SER A 511 3.49 1.35 -11.49
N ASN A 512 4.27 2.10 -10.69
CA ASN A 512 4.22 3.55 -10.66
C ASN A 512 4.62 4.16 -12.01
N LYS A 513 5.72 3.69 -12.61
CA LYS A 513 6.18 4.15 -13.93
C LYS A 513 5.13 3.90 -15.00
N LEU A 514 4.55 2.71 -15.05
CA LEU A 514 3.58 2.30 -16.08
C LEU A 514 2.32 3.18 -16.11
N GLN A 515 1.88 3.72 -14.97
CA GLN A 515 0.67 4.55 -14.89
C GLN A 515 0.91 6.07 -15.04
N ILE A 516 2.16 6.55 -15.00
CA ILE A 516 2.48 7.99 -15.10
C ILE A 516 3.31 8.35 -16.34
N ASP A 517 4.17 7.46 -16.81
CA ASP A 517 5.09 7.77 -17.90
C ASP A 517 4.30 7.92 -19.22
N PRO A 518 4.38 9.08 -19.90
CA PRO A 518 3.62 9.36 -21.11
C PRO A 518 4.03 8.51 -22.32
N ASN A 519 5.06 7.67 -22.19
CA ASN A 519 5.52 6.77 -23.26
C ASN A 519 4.99 5.33 -23.09
N THR A 520 4.26 5.03 -22.01
CA THR A 520 3.79 3.66 -21.75
C THR A 520 2.51 3.36 -22.52
N LEU A 521 2.25 2.08 -22.77
CA LEU A 521 0.97 1.65 -23.33
C LEU A 521 -0.22 2.16 -22.51
N PHE A 522 -0.12 2.08 -21.17
CA PHE A 522 -1.25 2.30 -20.28
C PHE A 522 -1.65 3.78 -20.13
N THR A 523 -0.74 4.73 -20.34
CA THR A 523 -1.09 6.16 -20.40
C THR A 523 -1.58 6.58 -21.79
N ASN A 524 -1.26 5.79 -22.83
CA ASN A 524 -1.60 6.10 -24.22
C ASN A 524 -2.83 5.36 -24.77
N LYS A 525 -3.35 4.37 -24.05
CA LYS A 525 -4.60 3.67 -24.37
C LYS A 525 -5.42 3.38 -23.12
N SER A 526 -6.71 3.71 -23.16
CA SER A 526 -7.70 3.22 -22.21
C SER A 526 -8.22 1.87 -22.69
N ILE A 527 -7.98 0.83 -21.91
CA ILE A 527 -8.17 -0.57 -22.28
C ILE A 527 -9.11 -1.21 -21.26
N CYS A 528 -10.11 -1.94 -21.77
CA CYS A 528 -10.90 -2.87 -20.98
C CYS A 528 -11.20 -4.10 -21.84
N SER A 529 -10.81 -5.28 -21.40
CA SER A 529 -11.07 -6.55 -22.11
C SER A 529 -11.59 -7.61 -21.15
N LEU A 530 -12.53 -8.43 -21.63
CA LEU A 530 -13.15 -9.49 -20.84
C LEU A 530 -13.36 -10.71 -21.73
N GLN A 531 -12.96 -11.89 -21.26
CA GLN A 531 -13.20 -13.13 -21.99
C GLN A 531 -14.70 -13.47 -21.97
N THR A 532 -15.16 -14.15 -23.01
CA THR A 532 -16.53 -14.65 -23.15
C THR A 532 -16.49 -16.15 -23.42
N PRO A 533 -17.60 -16.90 -23.23
CA PRO A 533 -17.63 -18.33 -23.48
C PRO A 533 -17.18 -18.75 -24.90
N THR A 534 -17.23 -17.84 -25.86
CA THR A 534 -16.90 -18.07 -27.27
C THR A 534 -15.75 -17.20 -27.79
N GLY A 535 -15.07 -16.42 -26.94
CA GLY A 535 -14.09 -15.45 -27.39
C GLY A 535 -13.77 -14.38 -26.36
N PHE A 536 -13.75 -13.12 -26.76
CA PHE A 536 -13.60 -11.99 -25.85
C PHE A 536 -14.26 -10.73 -26.40
N ARG A 537 -14.39 -9.73 -25.55
CA ARG A 537 -14.78 -8.37 -25.93
C ARG A 537 -13.76 -7.37 -25.42
N ALA A 538 -13.60 -6.27 -26.13
CA ALA A 538 -12.66 -5.22 -25.77
C ALA A 538 -13.22 -3.83 -26.09
N LEU A 539 -12.89 -2.86 -25.25
CA LEU A 539 -13.09 -1.44 -25.48
C LEU A 539 -11.73 -0.75 -25.38
N ILE A 540 -11.25 -0.21 -26.51
CA ILE A 540 -9.97 0.49 -26.62
C ILE A 540 -10.22 1.93 -27.08
N GLY A 541 -10.15 2.89 -26.14
CA GLY A 541 -10.67 4.25 -26.36
C GLY A 541 -12.13 4.22 -26.83
N TRP A 542 -12.34 4.57 -28.10
CA TRP A 542 -13.65 4.60 -28.76
C TRP A 542 -13.95 3.40 -29.64
N THR A 543 -13.09 2.39 -29.66
CA THR A 543 -13.30 1.19 -30.49
C THR A 543 -13.81 0.06 -29.62
N TYR A 544 -15.07 -0.31 -29.81
CA TYR A 544 -15.65 -1.52 -29.23
C TYR A 544 -15.43 -2.70 -30.18
N SER A 545 -15.12 -3.86 -29.63
CA SER A 545 -14.87 -5.08 -30.40
C SER A 545 -15.40 -6.31 -29.68
N GLU A 546 -16.05 -7.20 -30.41
CA GLU A 546 -16.35 -8.57 -29.99
C GLU A 546 -15.64 -9.53 -30.94
N VAL A 547 -14.81 -10.41 -30.38
CA VAL A 547 -14.06 -11.41 -31.12
C VAL A 547 -14.60 -12.78 -30.77
N THR A 548 -14.96 -13.55 -31.80
CA THR A 548 -15.48 -14.92 -31.64
C THR A 548 -14.48 -15.93 -32.19
N TYR A 549 -14.07 -16.85 -31.33
CA TYR A 549 -13.21 -17.98 -31.65
C TYR A 549 -14.00 -19.05 -32.41
N LYS A 550 -13.59 -19.36 -33.65
CA LYS A 550 -14.13 -20.45 -34.46
C LYS A 550 -13.03 -21.45 -34.83
N PRO A 551 -12.64 -22.34 -33.91
CA PRO A 551 -11.57 -23.30 -34.15
C PRO A 551 -11.86 -24.23 -35.34
N GLU A 552 -13.10 -24.69 -35.50
CA GLU A 552 -13.52 -25.57 -36.61
C GLU A 552 -13.42 -24.91 -37.99
N GLU A 553 -13.57 -23.58 -38.06
CA GLU A 553 -13.42 -22.81 -39.30
C GLU A 553 -11.98 -22.31 -39.50
N GLY A 554 -11.08 -22.54 -38.55
CA GLY A 554 -9.70 -22.03 -38.59
C GLY A 554 -9.58 -20.50 -38.53
N VAL A 555 -10.62 -19.79 -38.09
CA VAL A 555 -10.68 -18.31 -38.11
C VAL A 555 -11.12 -17.71 -36.78
N ASP A 556 -10.64 -16.51 -36.48
CA ASP A 556 -11.17 -15.63 -35.42
C ASP A 556 -11.98 -14.50 -36.05
N VAL A 557 -13.25 -14.39 -35.69
CA VAL A 557 -14.16 -13.39 -36.29
C VAL A 557 -14.13 -12.12 -35.44
N PHE A 558 -13.74 -10.99 -36.03
CA PHE A 558 -13.67 -9.68 -35.38
C PHE A 558 -14.87 -8.83 -35.83
N ASP A 559 -15.79 -8.56 -34.90
CA ASP A 559 -16.83 -7.55 -35.06
C ASP A 559 -16.40 -6.27 -34.32
N MET A 560 -16.21 -5.19 -35.07
CA MET A 560 -15.59 -3.96 -34.59
C MET A 560 -16.37 -2.73 -35.05
N ARG A 561 -16.54 -1.77 -34.15
CA ARG A 561 -17.15 -0.49 -34.45
C ARG A 561 -16.55 0.62 -33.58
N ASN A 562 -16.52 1.83 -34.12
CA ASN A 562 -16.32 3.01 -33.29
C ASN A 562 -17.63 3.36 -32.58
N ILE A 563 -17.52 3.90 -31.38
CA ILE A 563 -18.64 4.33 -30.55
C ILE A 563 -18.46 5.81 -30.19
N PRO A 564 -19.56 6.58 -30.08
CA PRO A 564 -19.48 7.94 -29.56
C PRO A 564 -19.23 7.95 -28.04
N ASP A 565 -18.73 9.07 -27.51
CA ASP A 565 -18.41 9.24 -26.08
C ASP A 565 -19.59 8.88 -25.18
N GLU A 566 -20.82 9.27 -25.56
CA GLU A 566 -22.03 9.01 -24.78
C GLU A 566 -22.40 7.52 -24.63
N GLU A 567 -21.90 6.64 -25.50
CA GLU A 567 -22.16 5.19 -25.41
C GLU A 567 -21.20 4.46 -24.45
N ILE A 568 -20.10 5.08 -24.02
CA ILE A 568 -19.01 4.41 -23.28
C ILE A 568 -19.50 3.84 -21.95
N ASP A 569 -20.15 4.67 -21.12
CA ASP A 569 -20.61 4.25 -19.79
C ASP A 569 -21.68 3.16 -19.89
N GLN A 570 -22.53 3.23 -20.92
CA GLN A 570 -23.51 2.20 -21.21
C GLN A 570 -22.83 0.87 -21.56
N ILE A 571 -21.84 0.90 -22.45
CA ILE A 571 -21.09 -0.29 -22.85
C ILE A 571 -20.30 -0.89 -21.68
N LEU A 572 -19.62 -0.07 -20.88
CA LEU A 572 -18.91 -0.54 -19.69
C LEU A 572 -19.86 -1.28 -18.73
N ARG A 573 -21.05 -0.72 -18.49
CA ARG A 573 -22.05 -1.33 -17.60
C ARG A 573 -22.64 -2.62 -18.20
N GLU A 574 -23.10 -2.59 -19.44
CA GLU A 574 -23.84 -3.69 -20.04
C GLU A 574 -22.94 -4.83 -20.51
N LYS A 575 -21.73 -4.51 -20.99
CA LYS A 575 -20.82 -5.47 -21.59
C LYS A 575 -19.71 -5.92 -20.65
N PHE A 576 -19.29 -5.10 -19.70
CA PHE A 576 -18.18 -5.43 -18.79
C PHE A 576 -18.59 -5.45 -17.31
N SER A 577 -19.85 -5.13 -17.00
CA SER A 577 -20.35 -4.99 -15.62
C SER A 577 -19.57 -3.96 -14.78
N ILE A 578 -18.95 -2.98 -15.44
CA ILE A 578 -18.18 -1.92 -14.80
C ILE A 578 -19.06 -0.67 -14.63
N MET A 579 -19.03 -0.10 -13.43
CA MET A 579 -19.54 1.24 -13.14
C MET A 579 -18.39 2.09 -12.61
N LEU A 580 -18.09 3.18 -13.30
CA LEU A 580 -17.05 4.13 -12.91
C LEU A 580 -17.64 5.19 -11.97
N LYS A 581 -16.84 5.64 -11.00
CA LYS A 581 -17.24 6.76 -10.11
C LYS A 581 -17.01 8.09 -10.80
N ASP A 582 -15.84 8.22 -11.41
CA ASP A 582 -15.42 9.41 -12.14
C ASP A 582 -15.53 9.21 -13.65
N LYS A 583 -15.74 10.31 -14.37
CA LYS A 583 -15.89 10.29 -15.83
C LYS A 583 -14.59 9.80 -16.49
N LEU A 584 -14.69 8.75 -17.30
CA LEU A 584 -13.59 8.25 -18.11
C LEU A 584 -13.15 9.31 -19.13
N LYS A 585 -11.85 9.51 -19.29
CA LYS A 585 -11.24 10.22 -20.42
C LYS A 585 -10.65 9.18 -21.37
N PRO A 586 -11.37 8.74 -22.41
CA PRO A 586 -10.89 7.68 -23.29
C PRO A 586 -9.64 8.14 -24.04
N VAL A 587 -8.70 7.23 -24.25
CA VAL A 587 -7.46 7.52 -25.01
C VAL A 587 -7.20 6.36 -25.95
N ASN A 588 -6.84 6.65 -27.20
CA ASN A 588 -6.38 5.66 -28.17
C ASN A 588 -5.32 6.26 -29.10
N LYS A 589 -4.13 6.55 -28.56
CA LYS A 589 -3.00 7.06 -29.34
C LYS A 589 -2.32 5.95 -30.14
N THR A 590 -1.45 6.33 -31.08
CA THR A 590 -0.76 5.46 -32.04
C THR A 590 0.36 4.59 -31.44
N VAL A 591 0.16 4.05 -30.24
CA VAL A 591 1.05 3.05 -29.61
C VAL A 591 0.62 1.65 -30.05
N CYS A 592 1.58 0.74 -30.22
CA CYS A 592 1.30 -0.64 -30.63
C CYS A 592 0.57 -1.41 -29.53
N TYR A 593 -0.59 -1.97 -29.88
CA TYR A 593 -1.39 -2.89 -29.07
C TYR A 593 -2.36 -3.60 -30.01
N THR A 594 -2.52 -4.91 -29.86
CA THR A 594 -3.38 -5.72 -30.72
C THR A 594 -4.38 -6.52 -29.89
N LEU A 595 -5.54 -6.79 -30.48
CA LEU A 595 -6.64 -7.58 -29.92
C LEU A 595 -6.43 -9.06 -30.16
#